data_AF-A0A7S3JIE6-F1
#
_entry.id   AF-A0A7S3JIE6-F1
#
_cell.length_a   1.000
_cell.length_b   1.000
_cell.length_c   1.000
_cell.angle_alpha   90.00
_cell.angle_beta   90.00
_cell.angle_gamma   90.00
#
_symmetry.space_group_name_H-M   'P 1'
#
loop_
_entity.id
_entity.type
_entity.pdbx_description
1 polymer ?
#
loop_
_entity_poly.entity_id
_entity_poly.type
_entity_poly.pdbx_seq_one_letter_code
_entity_poly.pdbx_strand_id
1 'polypeptide(L)'
;FWALGFHQGSLQYNKTADLIDTVEGYLKNGYMFDTIWTDIMYMFNYIDFTVDPIRFSEAKAYIVATLQHGNRHVVSILNSGISLFPTDKGLDLYKLGNEKDVFIKSTKFPLEKDGNLIAIVRPGLTAFVDFFADKAFDFWSQGLDA
;
A
#
# COMPACT_ATOMS: atom_id res chain seq x y z
N PHE A 1 16.02 15.82 -5.42
CA PHE A 1 16.65 16.22 -4.15
C PHE A 1 15.77 15.90 -2.94
N TRP A 2 14.43 15.93 -3.06
CA TRP A 2 13.47 15.65 -1.98
C TRP A 2 13.72 14.37 -1.16
N ALA A 3 14.23 13.31 -1.80
CA ALA A 3 14.55 12.04 -1.14
C ALA A 3 15.72 12.11 -0.13
N LEU A 4 16.43 13.23 -0.07
CA LEU A 4 17.50 13.49 0.90
C LEU A 4 17.05 14.38 2.07
N GLY A 5 15.81 14.88 2.01
CA GLY A 5 15.24 15.76 3.02
C GLY A 5 14.88 15.04 4.32
N PHE A 6 14.13 15.70 5.19
CA PHE A 6 13.59 15.03 6.38
C PHE A 6 12.30 14.28 6.03
N HIS A 7 12.23 13.01 6.43
CA HIS A 7 11.07 12.14 6.20
C HIS A 7 10.41 11.82 7.55
N GLN A 8 9.11 12.10 7.64
CA GLN A 8 8.29 11.78 8.81
C GLN A 8 7.36 10.60 8.49
N GLY A 9 7.35 9.57 9.31
CA GLY A 9 6.48 8.40 9.15
C GLY A 9 5.98 7.88 10.49
N SER A 10 4.79 7.28 10.50
CA SER A 10 4.23 6.67 11.71
C SER A 10 3.17 5.61 11.38
N LEU A 11 3.14 4.55 12.19
CA LEU A 11 2.05 3.58 12.24
C LEU A 11 0.75 4.17 12.82
N GLN A 12 0.81 5.36 13.42
CA GLN A 12 -0.32 5.95 14.15
C GLN A 12 -1.26 6.79 13.28
N TYR A 13 -0.99 6.94 11.98
CA TYR A 13 -1.92 7.60 11.07
C TYR A 13 -3.08 6.64 10.79
N ASN A 14 -4.12 6.66 11.63
CA ASN A 14 -5.24 5.71 11.54
C ASN A 14 -6.36 6.20 10.63
N LYS A 15 -6.40 7.51 10.36
CA LYS A 15 -7.36 8.22 9.49
C LYS A 15 -6.72 9.49 8.93
N THR A 16 -7.34 10.12 7.94
CA THR A 16 -6.86 11.37 7.33
C THR A 16 -6.59 12.47 8.36
N ALA A 17 -7.45 12.62 9.38
CA ALA A 17 -7.26 13.66 10.39
C ALA A 17 -5.91 13.56 11.12
N ASP A 18 -5.45 12.36 11.45
CA ASP A 18 -4.18 12.16 12.16
C ASP A 18 -2.97 12.60 11.30
N LEU A 19 -3.09 12.40 9.98
CA LEU A 19 -2.11 12.83 9.00
C LEU A 19 -2.07 14.37 8.90
N ILE A 20 -3.25 14.99 8.82
CA ILE A 20 -3.42 16.45 8.75
C ILE A 20 -2.84 17.10 10.01
N ASP A 21 -3.23 16.61 11.19
CA ASP A 21 -2.78 17.14 12.48
C ASP A 21 -1.24 17.12 12.59
N THR A 22 -0.62 16.04 12.09
CA THR A 22 0.84 15.94 12.07
C THR A 22 1.45 16.96 11.12
N VAL A 23 1.00 17.00 9.86
CA VAL A 23 1.54 17.92 8.85
C VAL A 23 1.38 19.36 9.31
N GLU A 24 0.17 19.76 9.70
CA GLU A 24 -0.10 21.13 10.16
C GLU A 24 0.67 21.47 11.43
N GLY A 25 0.89 20.49 12.31
CA GLY A 25 1.78 20.64 13.47
C GLY A 25 3.21 21.00 13.06
N TYR A 26 3.80 20.32 12.08
CA TYR A 26 5.12 20.66 11.54
C TYR A 26 5.12 22.08 10.96
N LEU A 27 4.13 22.43 10.13
CA LEU A 27 4.03 23.74 9.49
C LEU A 27 3.89 24.88 10.49
N LYS A 28 2.99 24.72 11.47
CA LYS A 28 2.71 25.73 12.50
C LYS A 28 3.92 26.03 13.37
N ASN A 29 4.75 25.02 13.64
CA ASN A 29 5.94 25.17 14.47
C ASN A 29 7.20 25.53 13.67
N GLY A 30 7.09 25.70 12.35
CA GLY A 30 8.22 26.06 11.48
C GLY A 30 9.22 24.91 11.28
N TYR A 31 8.83 23.67 11.55
CA TYR A 31 9.66 22.50 11.29
C TYR A 31 9.58 22.10 9.82
N MET A 32 10.73 21.86 9.21
CA MET A 32 10.82 21.45 7.82
C MET A 32 10.74 19.94 7.69
N PHE A 33 9.98 19.47 6.70
CA PHE A 33 9.98 18.10 6.23
C PHE A 33 9.72 18.10 4.73
N ASP A 34 10.30 17.14 4.03
CA ASP A 34 10.15 16.97 2.59
C ASP A 34 9.12 15.89 2.26
N THR A 35 9.02 14.86 3.10
CA THR A 35 8.19 13.68 2.81
C THR A 35 7.44 13.18 4.04
N ILE A 36 6.20 12.78 3.82
CA ILE A 36 5.39 12.05 4.80
C ILE A 36 5.18 10.60 4.34
N TRP A 37 5.39 9.65 5.24
CA TRP A 37 5.18 8.24 4.98
C TRP A 37 3.87 7.76 5.60
N THR A 38 3.05 7.05 4.81
CA THR A 38 1.85 6.38 5.31
C THR A 38 2.10 4.88 5.40
N ASP A 39 1.98 4.32 6.60
CA ASP A 39 2.04 2.88 6.85
C ASP A 39 0.70 2.18 6.51
N ILE A 40 0.59 0.87 6.71
CA ILE A 40 -0.53 0.01 6.29
C ILE A 40 -1.93 0.45 6.73
N MET A 41 -2.03 1.38 7.69
CA MET A 41 -3.31 1.87 8.19
C MET A 41 -4.14 2.57 7.11
N TYR A 42 -3.51 3.11 6.05
CA TYR A 42 -4.23 3.74 4.94
C TYR A 42 -5.01 2.74 4.08
N MET A 43 -4.60 1.47 4.09
CA MET A 43 -5.19 0.42 3.26
C MET A 43 -6.56 0.00 3.78
N PHE A 44 -7.46 -0.39 2.86
CA PHE A 44 -8.70 -1.04 3.21
C PHE A 44 -8.40 -2.47 3.67
N ASN A 45 -8.71 -2.80 4.92
CA ASN A 45 -8.43 -4.12 5.52
C ASN A 45 -6.97 -4.61 5.33
N TYR A 46 -6.00 -3.69 5.29
CA TYR A 46 -4.58 -3.99 5.08
C TYR A 46 -4.25 -4.65 3.73
N ILE A 47 -5.12 -4.52 2.74
CA ILE A 47 -4.93 -5.06 1.40
C ILE A 47 -4.11 -4.06 0.58
N ASP A 48 -2.99 -4.50 0.00
CA ASP A 48 -2.16 -3.67 -0.88
C ASP A 48 -3.00 -3.10 -2.06
N PHE A 49 -2.57 -1.96 -2.60
CA PHE A 49 -3.24 -1.26 -3.71
C PHE A 49 -4.66 -0.79 -3.40
N THR A 50 -4.99 -0.65 -2.12
CA THR A 50 -6.28 -0.10 -1.69
C THR A 50 -6.08 1.10 -0.79
N VAL A 51 -7.09 1.97 -0.73
CA VAL A 51 -7.20 3.04 0.26
C VAL A 51 -8.54 2.87 0.97
N ASP A 52 -8.54 2.93 2.30
CA ASP A 52 -9.75 2.83 3.10
C ASP A 52 -10.69 4.01 2.78
N PRO A 53 -11.87 3.75 2.18
CA PRO A 53 -12.72 4.80 1.66
C PRO A 53 -13.45 5.59 2.75
N ILE A 54 -13.39 5.15 4.01
CA ILE A 54 -14.02 5.82 5.14
C ILE A 54 -12.96 6.60 5.91
N ARG A 55 -11.93 5.91 6.40
CA ARG A 55 -10.88 6.51 7.25
C ARG A 55 -9.97 7.46 6.47
N PHE A 56 -9.78 7.21 5.17
CA PHE A 56 -8.88 7.97 4.30
C PHE A 56 -9.58 8.68 3.14
N SER A 57 -10.90 8.88 3.24
CA SER A 57 -11.75 9.54 2.22
C SER A 57 -11.21 10.90 1.74
N GLU A 58 -10.68 11.71 2.65
CA GLU A 58 -10.19 13.07 2.36
C GLU A 58 -8.68 13.12 2.05
N ALA A 59 -7.95 12.01 2.22
CA ALA A 59 -6.49 12.00 2.14
C ALA A 59 -5.99 12.49 0.78
N LYS A 60 -6.59 12.02 -0.32
CA LYS A 60 -6.20 12.42 -1.68
C LYS A 60 -6.33 13.93 -1.90
N ALA A 61 -7.46 14.50 -1.51
CA ALA A 61 -7.72 15.93 -1.66
C ALA A 61 -6.71 16.76 -0.85
N TYR A 62 -6.45 16.36 0.39
CA TYR A 62 -5.47 17.03 1.26
C TYR A 62 -4.04 16.95 0.71
N ILE A 63 -3.61 15.78 0.26
CA ILE A 63 -2.26 15.55 -0.28
C ILE A 63 -2.02 16.46 -1.50
N VAL A 64 -2.99 16.53 -2.41
CA VAL A 64 -2.91 17.40 -3.60
C VAL A 64 -2.86 18.87 -3.19
N ALA A 65 -3.80 19.32 -2.35
CA ALA A 65 -3.94 20.74 -2.01
C ALA A 65 -2.78 21.28 -1.16
N THR A 66 -2.27 20.49 -0.21
CA THR A 66 -1.34 20.98 0.83
C THR A 66 0.10 20.56 0.58
N LEU A 67 0.31 19.27 0.27
CA LEU A 67 1.67 18.73 0.17
C LEU A 67 2.29 19.06 -1.18
N GLN A 68 1.57 18.80 -2.28
CA GLN A 68 2.12 19.05 -3.62
C GLN A 68 2.33 20.54 -3.89
N HIS A 69 1.41 21.42 -3.47
CA HIS A 69 1.58 22.87 -3.57
C HIS A 69 2.74 23.39 -2.70
N GLY A 70 3.02 22.72 -1.59
CA GLY A 70 4.14 23.01 -0.70
C GLY A 70 5.46 22.36 -1.11
N ASN A 71 5.53 21.71 -2.28
CA ASN A 71 6.68 20.94 -2.76
C ASN A 71 7.12 19.82 -1.79
N ARG A 72 6.13 19.16 -1.17
CA ARG A 72 6.29 18.01 -0.28
C ARG A 72 5.70 16.76 -0.89
N HIS A 73 6.21 15.61 -0.48
CA HIS A 73 5.92 14.31 -1.07
C HIS A 73 5.23 13.38 -0.08
N VAL A 74 4.53 12.38 -0.62
CA VAL A 74 3.97 11.26 0.15
C VAL A 74 4.56 9.97 -0.38
N VAL A 75 4.96 9.09 0.53
CA VAL A 75 5.39 7.74 0.21
C VAL A 75 4.53 6.76 0.99
N SER A 76 3.91 5.82 0.30
CA SER A 76 3.02 4.82 0.91
C SER A 76 3.68 3.46 0.87
N ILE A 77 3.57 2.70 1.96
CA ILE A 77 4.08 1.32 2.01
C ILE A 77 3.27 0.42 1.08
N LEU A 78 3.94 -0.56 0.46
CA LEU A 78 3.31 -1.72 -0.17
C LEU A 78 4.00 -2.97 0.38
N ASN A 79 3.24 -4.02 0.63
CA ASN A 79 3.78 -5.32 1.01
C ASN A 79 4.00 -6.18 -0.24
N SER A 80 4.55 -7.38 -0.09
CA SER A 80 4.72 -8.32 -1.22
C SER A 80 3.59 -9.35 -1.32
N GLY A 81 2.61 -9.25 -0.41
CA GLY A 81 1.60 -10.26 -0.17
C GLY A 81 0.26 -9.86 -0.76
N ILE A 82 -0.25 -10.66 -1.69
CA ILE A 82 -1.56 -10.45 -2.31
C ILE A 82 -2.63 -11.21 -1.56
N SER A 83 -3.58 -10.47 -0.97
CA SER A 83 -4.76 -11.01 -0.30
C SER A 83 -5.54 -11.95 -1.22
N LEU A 84 -5.99 -13.09 -0.69
CA LEU A 84 -6.89 -14.01 -1.39
C LEU A 84 -8.33 -13.49 -1.45
N PHE A 85 -8.66 -12.49 -0.65
CA PHE A 85 -9.98 -11.89 -0.60
C PHE A 85 -9.99 -10.64 -1.50
N PRO A 86 -10.82 -10.62 -2.56
CA PRO A 86 -10.96 -9.44 -3.40
C PRO A 86 -11.62 -8.32 -2.59
N THR A 87 -11.35 -7.09 -2.98
CA THR A 87 -12.15 -5.94 -2.54
C THR A 87 -13.44 -5.88 -3.36
N ASP A 88 -14.53 -5.40 -2.76
CA ASP A 88 -15.82 -5.22 -3.45
C ASP A 88 -15.75 -4.25 -4.65
N LYS A 89 -14.63 -3.52 -4.77
CA LYS A 89 -14.31 -2.59 -5.84
C LYS A 89 -12.84 -2.76 -6.22
N GLY A 90 -12.56 -2.88 -7.52
CA GLY A 90 -11.20 -2.88 -8.05
C GLY A 90 -10.81 -4.19 -8.74
N LEU A 91 -9.52 -4.29 -9.06
CA LEU A 91 -8.90 -5.42 -9.72
C LEU A 91 -8.70 -6.57 -8.72
N ASP A 92 -9.21 -7.77 -9.04
CA ASP A 92 -8.91 -8.97 -8.27
C ASP A 92 -7.48 -9.44 -8.57
N LEU A 93 -6.53 -8.94 -7.75
CA LEU A 93 -5.11 -9.22 -7.91
C LEU A 93 -4.74 -10.68 -7.66
N TYR A 94 -5.49 -11.40 -6.82
CA TYR A 94 -5.23 -12.82 -6.63
C TYR A 94 -5.60 -13.61 -7.89
N LYS A 95 -6.77 -13.31 -8.47
CA LYS A 95 -7.18 -13.92 -9.74
C LYS A 95 -6.21 -13.57 -10.87
N LEU A 96 -5.87 -12.30 -11.03
CA LEU A 96 -4.93 -11.85 -12.07
C LEU A 96 -3.55 -12.48 -11.90
N GLY A 97 -3.04 -12.57 -10.66
CA GLY A 97 -1.75 -13.17 -10.38
C GLY A 97 -1.71 -14.67 -10.71
N ASN A 98 -2.83 -15.37 -10.51
CA ASN A 98 -2.97 -16.76 -10.97
C ASN A 98 -2.99 -16.87 -12.49
N GLU A 99 -3.75 -16.02 -13.18
CA GLU A 99 -3.78 -15.99 -14.66
C GLU A 99 -2.40 -15.71 -15.27
N LYS A 100 -1.57 -14.91 -14.57
CA LYS A 100 -0.21 -14.58 -14.98
C LYS A 100 0.86 -15.53 -14.44
N ASP A 101 0.50 -16.49 -13.59
CA ASP A 101 1.42 -17.44 -12.96
C ASP A 101 2.60 -16.77 -12.24
N VAL A 102 2.32 -15.75 -11.41
CA VAL A 102 3.35 -14.91 -10.77
C VAL A 102 3.54 -15.19 -9.27
N PHE A 103 2.86 -16.18 -8.71
CA PHE A 103 2.99 -16.50 -7.29
C PHE A 103 4.01 -17.59 -7.03
N ILE A 104 4.72 -17.48 -5.91
CA ILE A 104 5.61 -18.53 -5.40
C ILE A 104 4.81 -19.81 -5.23
N LYS A 105 5.33 -20.91 -5.78
CA LYS A 105 4.70 -22.24 -5.71
C LYS A 105 5.05 -22.97 -4.43
N SER A 106 4.12 -23.80 -3.96
CA SER A 106 4.35 -24.70 -2.83
C SER A 106 4.18 -26.14 -3.30
N THR A 107 5.05 -27.02 -2.82
CA THR A 107 4.91 -28.47 -3.00
C THR A 107 4.78 -29.22 -1.67
N LYS A 108 4.94 -28.54 -0.52
CA LYS A 108 5.10 -29.17 0.82
C LYS A 108 4.63 -28.35 2.04
N PHE A 109 3.84 -27.30 1.89
CA PHE A 109 3.37 -26.49 3.03
C PHE A 109 1.89 -26.77 3.39
N PRO A 110 1.46 -26.52 4.65
CA PRO A 110 0.13 -26.93 5.12
C PRO A 110 -1.02 -26.11 4.52
N LEU A 111 -0.75 -24.92 3.98
CA LEU A 111 -1.73 -24.09 3.28
C LEU A 111 -1.26 -23.88 1.85
N GLU A 112 -2.10 -24.31 0.91
CA GLU A 112 -1.93 -24.07 -0.52
C GLU A 112 -3.29 -23.75 -1.15
N LYS A 113 -3.25 -22.98 -2.23
CA LYS A 113 -4.40 -22.72 -3.10
C LYS A 113 -3.89 -22.50 -4.51
N ASP A 114 -4.49 -23.16 -5.49
CA ASP A 114 -4.08 -23.08 -6.91
C ASP A 114 -2.58 -23.43 -7.14
N GLY A 115 -2.00 -24.26 -6.26
CA GLY A 115 -0.57 -24.62 -6.29
C GLY A 115 0.38 -23.56 -5.73
N ASN A 116 -0.14 -22.46 -5.20
CA ASN A 116 0.65 -21.36 -4.65
C ASN A 116 0.92 -21.53 -3.15
N LEU A 117 2.05 -21.00 -2.70
CA LEU A 117 2.39 -20.86 -1.29
C LEU A 117 1.44 -19.84 -0.63
N ILE A 118 0.68 -20.27 0.37
CA ILE A 118 -0.22 -19.42 1.14
C ILE A 118 0.28 -19.28 2.58
N ALA A 119 0.28 -18.05 3.10
CA ALA A 119 0.48 -17.78 4.52
C ALA A 119 -0.50 -16.72 5.04
N ILE A 120 -0.51 -16.53 6.36
CA ILE A 120 -1.32 -15.50 7.01
C ILE A 120 -0.43 -14.29 7.33
N VAL A 121 -0.78 -13.13 6.77
CA VAL A 121 -0.20 -11.83 7.14
C VAL A 121 -1.34 -10.83 7.44
N ARG A 122 -1.06 -9.51 7.43
CA ARG A 122 -2.01 -8.46 7.84
C ARG A 122 -3.42 -8.57 7.21
N PRO A 123 -3.58 -8.75 5.88
CA PRO A 123 -4.90 -8.93 5.26
C PRO A 123 -5.51 -10.34 5.44
N GLY A 124 -4.83 -11.26 6.12
CA GLY A 124 -5.25 -12.66 6.26
C GLY A 124 -4.53 -13.60 5.29
N LEU A 125 -5.27 -14.53 4.69
CA LEU A 125 -4.72 -15.51 3.74
C LEU A 125 -4.17 -14.79 2.51
N THR A 126 -2.89 -15.05 2.22
CA THR A 126 -2.11 -14.25 1.28
C THR A 126 -1.20 -15.14 0.44
N ALA A 127 -1.11 -14.86 -0.85
CA ALA A 127 -0.10 -15.42 -1.76
C ALA A 127 1.06 -14.44 -1.94
N PHE A 128 2.25 -14.94 -2.23
CA PHE A 128 3.46 -14.13 -2.35
C PHE A 128 3.92 -14.04 -3.80
N VAL A 129 4.17 -12.83 -4.29
CA VAL A 129 4.66 -12.60 -5.65
C VAL A 129 6.09 -13.15 -5.77
N ASP A 130 6.32 -13.98 -6.77
CA ASP A 130 7.66 -14.31 -7.24
C ASP A 130 8.12 -13.18 -8.19
N PHE A 131 8.88 -12.23 -7.66
CA PHE A 131 9.37 -11.10 -8.46
C PHE A 131 10.39 -11.50 -9.53
N PHE A 132 10.80 -12.77 -9.60
CA PHE A 132 11.62 -13.31 -10.69
C PHE A 132 10.79 -13.93 -11.83
N ALA A 133 9.48 -14.11 -11.66
CA ALA A 133 8.62 -14.61 -12.72
C ALA A 133 8.50 -13.60 -13.86
N ASP A 134 8.50 -14.08 -15.11
CA ASP A 134 8.53 -13.24 -16.32
C ASP A 134 7.45 -12.15 -16.36
N LYS A 135 6.27 -12.43 -15.78
CA LYS A 135 5.11 -11.52 -15.78
C LYS A 135 4.94 -10.74 -14.48
N ALA A 136 5.85 -10.89 -13.50
CA ALA A 136 5.71 -10.27 -12.19
C ALA A 136 5.74 -8.73 -12.26
N PHE A 137 6.62 -8.17 -13.09
CA PHE A 137 6.70 -6.71 -13.27
C PHE A 137 5.40 -6.12 -13.85
N ASP A 138 4.86 -6.75 -14.90
CA ASP A 138 3.61 -6.33 -15.53
C ASP A 138 2.42 -6.47 -14.57
N PHE A 139 2.36 -7.58 -13.84
CA PHE A 139 1.37 -7.80 -12.78
C PHE A 139 1.43 -6.71 -11.70
N TRP A 140 2.62 -6.42 -11.19
CA TRP A 140 2.83 -5.44 -10.12
C TRP A 140 2.47 -4.03 -10.57
N SER A 141 2.82 -3.67 -11.81
CA SER A 141 2.49 -2.38 -12.42
C SER A 141 0.97 -2.18 -12.55
N GLN A 142 0.23 -3.23 -12.95
CA GLN A 142 -1.24 -3.19 -12.99
C GLN A 142 -1.87 -2.97 -11.62
N GLY A 143 -1.24 -3.47 -10.54
CA GLY A 143 -1.67 -3.16 -9.18
C GLY A 143 -1.48 -1.68 -8.84
N LEU A 144 -0.37 -1.08 -9.24
CA LEU A 144 -0.10 0.36 -9.01
C LEU A 144 -1.04 1.29 -9.78
N ASP A 145 -1.51 0.85 -10.96
CA ASP A 145 -2.39 1.63 -11.84
C ASP A 145 -3.91 1.44 -11.54
N ALA A 146 -4.26 0.53 -10.61
CA ALA A 146 -5.64 0.20 -10.25
C ALA A 146 -6.35 1.27 -9.41
#